data_AF-A0A1A8QNN1-F1
#
_entry.id   AF-A0A1A8QNN1-F1
#
_cell.length_a   1.000
_cell.length_b   1.000
_cell.length_c   1.000
_cell.angle_alpha   90.00
_cell.angle_beta   90.00
_cell.angle_gamma   90.00
#
_symmetry.space_group_name_H-M   'P 1'
#
loop_
_entity.id
_entity.type
_entity.pdbx_description
1 polymer ?
#
loop_
_entity_poly.entity_id
_entity_poly.type
_entity_poly.pdbx_seq_one_letter_code
_entity_poly.pdbx_strand_id
1 'polypeptide(L)'
;LVYAVDDPDSLEAIKRLREEILEVKEDKCTPIVVIGNKIDRHNERRVSSEDVLSKVELHWNHIFLESSAKDNVNVMEAFRE
;
A
#
# COMPACT_ATOMS: atom_id res chain seq x y z
N LEU A 1 -1.34 2.59 -5.26
CA LEU A 1 -0.68 3.45 -4.25
C LEU A 1 0.47 2.67 -3.63
N VAL A 2 1.65 3.25 -3.53
CA VAL A 2 2.86 2.55 -3.02
C VAL A 2 3.41 3.31 -1.83
N TYR A 3 3.73 2.62 -0.73
CA TYR A 3 4.44 3.18 0.42
C TYR A 3 5.64 2.31 0.79
N ALA A 4 6.53 2.78 1.65
CA ALA A 4 7.67 2.00 2.13
C ALA A 4 7.42 1.46 3.55
N VAL A 5 7.71 0.19 3.79
CA VAL A 5 7.48 -0.44 5.12
C VAL A 5 8.44 0.09 6.21
N ASP A 6 9.55 0.72 5.81
CA ASP A 6 10.50 1.38 6.72
C ASP A 6 10.12 2.83 7.06
N ASP A 7 9.13 3.39 6.37
CA ASP A 7 8.79 4.81 6.44
C ASP A 7 7.29 5.02 6.74
N PRO A 8 6.92 5.33 7.99
CA PRO A 8 5.51 5.50 8.37
C PRO A 8 4.89 6.77 7.76
N ASP A 9 5.68 7.82 7.52
CA ASP A 9 5.22 9.03 6.84
C ASP A 9 4.73 8.73 5.41
N SER A 10 5.41 7.84 4.69
CA SER A 10 4.97 7.36 3.37
C SER A 10 3.61 6.67 3.43
N LEU A 11 3.30 5.96 4.53
CA LEU A 11 1.98 5.38 4.74
C LEU A 11 0.91 6.46 4.93
N GLU A 12 1.20 7.53 5.66
CA GLU A 12 0.27 8.66 5.79
C GLU A 12 0.06 9.40 4.48
N ALA A 13 1.12 9.57 3.68
CA ALA A 13 1.02 10.18 2.36
C ALA A 13 0.06 9.42 1.44
N ILE A 14 0.10 8.08 1.42
CA ILE A 14 -0.83 7.31 0.59
C ILE A 14 -2.28 7.38 1.09
N LYS A 15 -2.52 7.57 2.40
CA LYS A 15 -3.87 7.78 2.94
C LYS A 15 -4.47 9.07 2.38
N ARG A 16 -3.70 10.16 2.41
CA ARG A 16 -4.11 11.46 1.84
C ARG A 16 -4.34 11.37 0.35
N LEU A 17 -3.40 10.76 -0.39
CA LEU A 17 -3.54 10.55 -1.84
C LEU A 17 -4.79 9.73 -2.19
N ARG A 18 -5.14 8.72 -1.38
CA ARG A 18 -6.37 7.94 -1.55
C ARG A 18 -7.61 8.83 -1.41
N GLU A 19 -7.65 9.69 -0.39
CA GLU A 19 -8.75 10.64 -0.20
C GLU A 19 -8.87 11.59 -1.39
N GLU A 20 -7.76 12.19 -1.84
CA GLU A 20 -7.74 13.06 -3.02
C GLU A 20 -8.22 12.34 -4.29
N ILE A 21 -7.80 11.09 -4.51
CA ILE A 21 -8.26 10.29 -5.66
C ILE A 21 -9.78 10.06 -5.59
N LEU A 22 -10.31 9.74 -4.41
CA LEU A 22 -11.74 9.50 -4.23
C LEU A 22 -12.56 10.79 -4.39
N GLU A 23 -12.04 11.92 -3.93
CA GLU A 23 -12.65 13.24 -4.11
C GLU A 23 -12.69 13.65 -5.59
N VAL A 24 -11.56 13.50 -6.30
CA VAL A 24 -11.45 13.87 -7.72
C VAL A 24 -12.29 12.97 -8.61
N LYS A 25 -12.36 11.68 -8.30
CA LYS A 25 -13.01 10.70 -9.16
C LYS A 25 -14.53 10.63 -8.95
N GLU A 26 -15.05 11.33 -7.93
CA GLU A 26 -16.47 11.39 -7.49
C GLU A 26 -17.13 10.02 -7.26
N ASP A 27 -16.35 8.94 -7.33
CA ASP A 27 -16.80 7.56 -7.30
C ASP A 27 -16.04 6.78 -6.21
N LYS A 28 -16.82 6.25 -5.27
CA LYS A 28 -16.31 5.47 -4.13
C LYS A 28 -15.89 4.05 -4.51
N CYS A 29 -16.13 3.62 -5.74
CA CYS A 29 -15.89 2.27 -6.23
C CYS A 29 -14.61 2.17 -7.07
N THR A 30 -13.71 3.16 -6.96
CA THR A 30 -12.42 3.09 -7.64
C THR A 30 -11.58 1.95 -7.08
N PRO A 31 -11.18 0.96 -7.91
CA PRO A 31 -10.25 -0.07 -7.48
C PRO A 31 -8.90 0.59 -7.21
N ILE A 32 -8.48 0.59 -5.95
CA ILE A 32 -7.15 1.04 -5.53
C ILE A 32 -6.41 -0.18 -5.00
N VAL A 33 -5.22 -0.41 -5.52
CA VAL A 33 -4.28 -1.39 -4.98
C VAL A 33 -3.25 -0.65 -4.14
N VAL A 34 -3.02 -1.10 -2.90
CA VAL A 34 -2.03 -0.55 -1.99
C VAL A 34 -0.84 -1.51 -1.92
N ILE A 35 0.36 -0.99 -2.15
CA ILE A 35 1.59 -1.78 -2.23
C ILE A 35 2.56 -1.33 -1.15
N GLY A 36 2.88 -2.21 -0.20
CA GLY A 36 3.96 -2.03 0.77
C GLY A 36 5.29 -2.46 0.15
N ASN A 37 6.10 -1.49 -0.27
CA ASN A 37 7.41 -1.72 -0.87
C ASN A 37 8.52 -1.81 0.20
N LYS A 38 9.66 -2.38 -0.19
CA LYS A 38 10.88 -2.58 0.62
C LYS A 38 10.75 -3.62 1.74
N ILE A 39 9.99 -4.69 1.53
CA ILE A 39 9.86 -5.77 2.53
C ILE A 39 11.18 -6.45 2.88
N ASP A 40 12.20 -6.35 2.03
CA ASP A 40 13.57 -6.82 2.32
C ASP A 40 14.16 -6.19 3.60
N ARG A 41 13.68 -5.01 3.99
CA ARG A 41 14.11 -4.31 5.22
C ARG A 41 13.31 -4.73 6.45
N HIS A 42 13.18 -6.03 6.71
CA HIS A 42 12.46 -6.53 7.89
C HIS A 42 12.98 -5.94 9.22
N ASN A 43 14.30 -5.73 9.35
CA ASN A 43 14.91 -5.16 10.55
C ASN A 43 14.67 -3.65 10.72
N GLU A 44 14.38 -2.93 9.64
CA GLU A 44 14.12 -1.48 9.66
C GLU A 44 12.62 -1.19 9.52
N ARG A 45 11.78 -2.24 9.54
CA ARG A 45 10.33 -2.11 9.41
C ARG A 45 9.78 -1.29 10.56
N ARG A 46 9.11 -0.19 10.21
CA ARG A 46 8.41 0.69 11.14
C ARG A 46 6.90 0.57 11.01
N VAL A 47 6.42 -0.08 9.96
CA VAL A 47 5.01 -0.25 9.65
C VAL A 47 4.65 -1.73 9.70
N SER A 48 3.65 -2.08 10.52
CA SER A 48 3.14 -3.46 10.61
C SER A 48 2.26 -3.80 9.41
N SER A 49 2.61 -4.84 8.67
CA SER A 49 1.83 -5.30 7.51
C SER A 49 0.42 -5.72 7.91
N GLU A 50 0.24 -6.37 9.05
CA GLU A 50 -1.07 -6.82 9.53
C GLU A 50 -2.01 -5.63 9.83
N ASP A 51 -1.48 -4.54 10.39
CA ASP A 51 -2.26 -3.33 10.66
C ASP A 51 -2.68 -2.65 9.35
N VAL A 52 -1.75 -2.55 8.39
CA VAL A 52 -2.03 -1.96 7.08
C VAL A 52 -3.00 -2.84 6.29
N LEU A 53 -2.79 -4.14 6.25
CA LEU A 53 -3.67 -5.11 5.58
C LEU A 53 -5.08 -5.02 6.15
N SER A 54 -5.22 -5.07 7.48
CA SER A 54 -6.52 -4.90 8.15
C SER A 54 -7.17 -3.56 7.79
N LYS A 55 -6.38 -2.48 7.73
CA LYS A 55 -6.89 -1.16 7.36
C LYS A 55 -7.33 -1.09 5.91
N VAL A 56 -6.55 -1.63 4.99
CA VAL A 56 -6.78 -1.60 3.54
C VAL A 56 -7.93 -2.53 3.12
N GLU A 57 -8.02 -3.72 3.72
CA GLU A 57 -9.09 -4.66 3.39
C GLU A 57 -10.40 -4.29 4.12
N LEU A 58 -10.37 -4.04 5.43
CA LEU A 58 -11.61 -3.85 6.21
C LEU A 58 -12.20 -2.45 6.08
N HIS A 59 -11.38 -1.40 6.18
CA HIS A 59 -11.90 -0.02 6.16
C HIS A 59 -12.05 0.53 4.75
N TRP A 60 -11.19 0.04 3.87
CA TRP A 60 -10.94 0.63 2.57
C TRP A 60 -11.47 -0.23 1.44
N ASN A 61 -11.74 -1.52 1.71
CA ASN A 61 -12.24 -2.51 0.77
C ASN A 61 -11.40 -2.54 -0.53
N HIS A 62 -10.09 -2.52 -0.33
CA HIS A 62 -9.07 -2.45 -1.37
C HIS A 62 -8.10 -3.60 -1.23
N ILE A 63 -7.31 -3.83 -2.29
CA ILE A 63 -6.33 -4.90 -2.32
C ILE A 63 -5.02 -4.37 -1.73
N PHE A 64 -4.41 -5.16 -0.84
CA PHE A 64 -3.09 -4.88 -0.29
C PHE A 64 -2.09 -5.94 -0.75
N LEU A 65 -0.93 -5.49 -1.21
CA LEU A 65 0.18 -6.34 -1.63
C LEU A 65 1.49 -5.85 -1.02
N GLU A 66 2.42 -6.75 -0.80
CA GLU A 66 3.77 -6.42 -0.35
C GLU A 66 4.78 -6.82 -1.42
N SER A 67 5.74 -5.93 -1.68
CA SER A 67 6.78 -6.17 -2.69
C SER A 67 8.16 -5.70 -2.21
N SER A 68 9.20 -6.30 -2.78
CA SER A 68 10.55 -5.77 -2.70
C SER A 68 11.07 -5.56 -4.12
N ALA A 69 11.20 -4.29 -4.51
CA ALA A 69 11.87 -3.93 -5.76
C ALA A 69 13.34 -4.38 -5.77
N LYS A 70 14.00 -4.46 -4.60
CA LYS A 70 15.40 -4.86 -4.47
C LYS A 70 15.59 -6.36 -4.69
N ASP A 71 14.77 -7.17 -4.01
CA ASP A 71 14.81 -8.63 -4.11
C ASP A 71 13.96 -9.19 -5.27
N ASN A 72 13.34 -8.31 -6.07
CA ASN A 72 12.40 -8.67 -7.14
C ASN A 72 11.23 -9.55 -6.66
N VAL A 73 10.85 -9.42 -5.39
CA VAL A 73 9.75 -10.18 -4.78
C VAL A 73 8.44 -9.45 -5.00
N ASN A 74 7.43 -10.18 -5.52
CA ASN A 74 6.06 -9.71 -5.76
C ASN A 74 5.95 -8.44 -6.64
N VAL A 75 7.02 -8.06 -7.34
CA VAL A 75 6.98 -6.94 -8.29
C VAL A 75 6.06 -7.28 -9.45
N MET A 76 6.23 -8.45 -10.05
CA MET A 76 5.40 -8.90 -11.18
C MET A 76 3.92 -9.07 -10.81
N GLU A 77 3.65 -9.50 -9.57
CA GLU A 77 2.29 -9.68 -9.07
C GLU A 77 1.60 -8.32 -8.84
N ALA A 78 2.33 -7.36 -8.28
CA ALA A 78 1.84 -5.99 -8.12
C ALA A 78 1.53 -5.25 -9.44
N PHE A 79 2.08 -5.69 -10.57
CA PHE A 79 1.82 -5.13 -11.91
C PHE A 79 0.80 -5.95 -12.73
N ARG A 80 0.42 -7.15 -12.28
CA ARG A 80 -0.51 -8.03 -13.01
C ARG A 80 -1.98 -7.87 -12.59
N GLU A 81 -2.23 -7.11 -11.53
CA GLU A 81 -3.56 -6.73 -11.01
C GLU A 81 -4.10 -5.44 -11.64
#